data_AF-A0A451AWK6-F1
#
_entry.id   AF-A0A451AWK6-F1
#
_cell.length_a   1.000
_cell.length_b   1.000
_cell.length_c   1.000
_cell.angle_alpha   90.00
_cell.angle_beta   90.00
_cell.angle_gamma   90.00
#
_symmetry.space_group_name_H-M   'P 1'
#
loop_
_entity.id
_entity.type
_entity.pdbx_description
1 polymer ?
#
loop_
_entity_poly.entity_id
_entity_poly.type
_entity_poly.pdbx_seq_one_letter_code
_entity_poly.pdbx_strand_id
1 'polypeptide(L)'
;MTDKSISFKSAKGLLDHFDLGNETPIDVDDVASKLGIDVEDHQFEHSDDIVGEIAFNDDSPVIRINPNQNKYNSRRRFTIAHEIGHYCLMYRKNKISEK
;
A
#
# COMPACT_ATOMS: atom_id res chain seq x y z
N MET A 1 -16.29 -6.26 6.32
CA MET A 1 -16.51 -6.62 4.90
C MET A 1 -16.06 -5.44 4.06
N THR A 2 -14.77 -5.34 3.78
CA THR A 2 -14.24 -4.33 2.86
C THR A 2 -14.62 -4.75 1.45
N ASP A 3 -15.38 -3.89 0.77
CA ASP A 3 -15.76 -4.11 -0.62
C ASP A 3 -14.47 -4.24 -1.44
N LYS A 4 -14.25 -5.43 -2.01
CA LYS A 4 -13.06 -5.76 -2.82
C LYS A 4 -12.92 -4.87 -4.06
N SER A 5 -13.83 -3.93 -4.32
CA SER A 5 -13.99 -3.20 -5.58
C SER A 5 -13.41 -1.78 -5.65
N ILE A 6 -12.87 -1.26 -4.54
CA ILE A 6 -12.53 0.17 -4.39
C ILE A 6 -11.28 0.55 -5.21
N SER A 7 -11.43 1.48 -6.14
CA SER A 7 -10.33 2.05 -6.93
C SER A 7 -10.33 3.57 -6.81
N PHE A 8 -9.18 4.14 -6.45
CA PHE A 8 -8.99 5.58 -6.30
C PHE A 8 -8.23 6.16 -7.49
N LYS A 9 -8.70 7.31 -8.00
CA LYS A 9 -8.07 7.99 -9.15
C LYS A 9 -6.89 8.87 -8.76
N SER A 10 -6.73 9.20 -7.48
CA SER A 10 -5.66 10.02 -6.94
C SER A 10 -5.49 9.77 -5.44
N ALA A 11 -4.33 10.14 -4.88
CA ALA A 11 -4.08 10.10 -3.45
C ALA A 11 -5.07 10.97 -2.67
N LYS A 12 -5.41 12.16 -3.19
CA LYS A 12 -6.43 13.03 -2.57
C LYS A 12 -7.78 12.33 -2.48
N GLY A 13 -8.24 11.68 -3.57
CA GLY A 13 -9.52 10.97 -3.56
C GLY A 13 -9.57 9.80 -2.57
N LEU A 14 -8.42 9.12 -2.35
CA LEU A 14 -8.27 8.11 -1.30
C LEU A 14 -8.40 8.72 0.09
N LEU A 15 -7.67 9.81 0.37
CA LEU A 15 -7.68 10.46 1.67
C LEU A 15 -9.06 11.07 1.99
N ASP A 16 -9.69 11.74 1.03
CA ASP A 16 -11.01 12.34 1.18
C ASP A 16 -12.08 11.26 1.48
N HIS A 17 -11.97 10.08 0.86
CA HIS A 17 -12.92 8.97 1.07
C HIS A 17 -12.91 8.44 2.50
N PHE A 18 -11.73 8.41 3.13
CA PHE A 18 -11.55 7.93 4.49
C PHE A 18 -11.45 9.05 5.54
N ASP A 19 -11.63 10.30 5.12
CA ASP A 19 -11.47 11.50 5.96
C ASP A 19 -10.08 11.61 6.62
N LEU A 20 -9.03 11.21 5.90
CA LEU A 20 -7.64 11.14 6.39
C LEU A 20 -6.75 12.31 5.96
N GLY A 21 -7.27 13.29 5.23
CA GLY A 21 -6.50 14.40 4.64
C GLY A 21 -6.34 15.64 5.52
N ASN A 22 -6.94 15.66 6.71
CA ASN A 22 -7.09 16.88 7.51
C ASN A 22 -5.90 17.16 8.45
N GLU A 23 -5.05 16.17 8.69
CA GLU A 23 -3.91 16.28 9.61
C GLU A 23 -2.61 15.86 8.93
N THR A 24 -1.50 16.48 9.35
CA THR A 24 -0.16 16.11 8.87
C THR A 24 0.77 15.84 10.06
N PRO A 25 1.67 14.86 9.95
CA PRO A 25 1.88 13.96 8.80
C PRO A 25 0.75 12.92 8.65
N ILE A 26 0.43 12.57 7.40
CA ILE A 26 -0.53 11.50 7.10
C ILE A 26 -0.01 10.17 7.69
N ASP A 27 -0.86 9.50 8.47
CA ASP A 27 -0.62 8.15 8.97
C ASP A 27 -0.82 7.14 7.84
N VAL A 28 0.27 6.65 7.28
CA VAL A 28 0.24 5.73 6.14
C VAL A 28 -0.11 4.30 6.53
N ASP A 29 0.12 3.93 7.79
CA ASP A 29 -0.25 2.61 8.32
C ASP A 29 -1.79 2.56 8.53
N ASP A 30 -2.41 3.65 8.99
CA ASP A 30 -3.89 3.75 9.05
C ASP A 30 -4.53 3.73 7.64
N VAL A 31 -3.93 4.40 6.65
CA VAL A 31 -4.40 4.31 5.26
C VAL A 31 -4.36 2.87 4.76
N ALA A 32 -3.27 2.13 4.99
CA ALA A 32 -3.14 0.72 4.60
C ALA A 32 -4.21 -0.14 5.30
N SER A 33 -4.38 0.04 6.61
CA SER A 33 -5.38 -0.67 7.42
C SER A 33 -6.81 -0.45 6.90
N LYS A 34 -7.19 0.80 6.58
CA LYS A 34 -8.53 1.11 6.01
C LYS A 34 -8.75 0.50 4.63
N LEU A 35 -7.68 0.28 3.86
CA LEU A 35 -7.72 -0.44 2.59
C LEU A 35 -7.76 -1.97 2.76
N GLY A 36 -7.61 -2.48 3.99
CA GLY A 36 -7.50 -3.90 4.28
C GLY A 36 -6.18 -4.49 3.81
N ILE A 37 -5.11 -3.70 3.81
CA ILE A 37 -3.76 -4.11 3.43
C ILE A 37 -2.94 -4.31 4.70
N ASP A 38 -2.42 -5.52 4.88
CA ASP A 38 -1.49 -5.80 5.98
C ASP A 38 -0.11 -5.23 5.65
N VAL A 39 0.63 -4.77 6.67
CA VAL A 39 2.01 -4.29 6.50
C VAL A 39 2.92 -5.12 7.39
N GLU A 40 3.90 -5.78 6.80
CA GLU A 40 4.85 -6.63 7.52
C GLU A 40 6.30 -6.30 7.16
N ASP A 41 7.19 -6.44 8.14
CA ASP A 41 8.62 -6.47 7.87
C ASP A 41 8.97 -7.84 7.27
N HIS A 42 9.69 -7.84 6.15
CA HIS A 42 10.04 -9.05 5.42
C HIS A 42 11.51 -9.04 5.05
N GLN A 43 12.20 -10.15 5.34
CA GLN A 43 13.59 -10.34 4.96
C GLN A 43 13.64 -11.02 3.60
N PHE A 44 13.97 -10.26 2.57
CA PHE A 44 14.11 -10.77 1.21
C PHE A 44 15.43 -11.55 1.08
N GLU A 45 15.34 -12.87 1.03
CA GLU A 45 16.51 -13.71 0.78
C GLU A 45 17.02 -13.47 -0.64
N HIS A 46 18.32 -13.17 -0.77
CA HIS A 46 19.01 -12.95 -2.06
C HIS A 46 18.54 -11.74 -2.89
N SER A 47 17.84 -10.77 -2.29
CA SER A 47 17.37 -9.57 -3.01
C SER A 47 17.50 -8.32 -2.14
N ASP A 48 18.74 -7.88 -1.95
CA ASP A 48 19.06 -6.66 -1.19
C ASP A 48 18.55 -5.37 -1.85
N ASP A 49 18.23 -5.43 -3.14
CA ASP A 49 17.73 -4.30 -3.93
C ASP A 49 16.22 -4.03 -3.72
N ILE A 50 15.48 -4.99 -3.15
CA ILE A 50 14.05 -4.81 -2.87
C ILE A 50 13.90 -3.93 -1.63
N VAL A 51 13.28 -2.76 -1.82
CA VAL A 51 12.97 -1.82 -0.72
C VAL A 51 11.63 -2.18 -0.08
N GLY A 52 10.65 -2.58 -0.88
CA GLY A 52 9.37 -3.12 -0.46
C GLY A 52 8.61 -3.64 -1.67
N GLU A 53 7.54 -4.38 -1.43
CA GLU A 53 6.64 -4.89 -2.46
C GLU A 53 5.20 -4.98 -1.94
N ILE A 54 4.24 -4.88 -2.85
CA ILE A 54 2.87 -5.34 -2.64
C ILE A 54 2.72 -6.77 -3.16
N ALA A 55 2.28 -7.68 -2.30
CA ALA A 55 1.98 -9.08 -2.61
C ALA A 55 0.53 -9.42 -2.23
N PHE A 56 0.07 -10.60 -2.62
CA PHE A 56 -1.25 -11.11 -2.26
C PHE A 56 -1.10 -12.51 -1.65
N ASN A 57 -1.52 -12.67 -0.40
CA ASN A 57 -1.60 -13.96 0.29
C ASN A 57 -3.08 -14.37 0.35
N ASP A 58 -3.47 -15.46 -0.31
CA ASP A 58 -4.87 -15.94 -0.32
C ASP A 58 -5.89 -14.82 -0.62
N ASP A 59 -5.65 -14.04 -1.68
CA ASP A 59 -6.42 -12.84 -2.09
C ASP A 59 -6.40 -11.65 -1.12
N SER A 60 -5.59 -11.71 -0.05
CA SER A 60 -5.43 -10.63 0.92
C SER A 60 -4.15 -9.83 0.60
N PRO A 61 -4.24 -8.51 0.34
CA PRO A 61 -3.08 -7.71 -0.01
C PRO A 61 -2.17 -7.51 1.21
N VAL A 62 -0.87 -7.65 1.00
CA VAL A 62 0.16 -7.42 2.03
C VAL A 62 1.30 -6.58 1.45
N ILE A 63 1.67 -5.52 2.15
CA ILE A 63 2.88 -4.73 1.87
C ILE A 63 4.01 -5.33 2.70
N ARG A 64 5.03 -5.83 2.02
CA ARG A 64 6.27 -6.32 2.62
C ARG A 64 7.33 -5.24 2.56
N ILE A 65 7.91 -4.91 3.71
CA ILE A 65 8.93 -3.88 3.84
C ILE A 65 10.27 -4.52 4.14
N ASN A 66 11.32 -4.18 3.39
CA ASN A 66 12.66 -4.61 3.72
C ASN A 66 13.22 -3.76 4.88
N PRO A 67 13.40 -4.29 6.09
CA PRO A 67 13.85 -3.50 7.23
C PRO A 67 15.28 -2.93 7.03
N ASN A 68 16.13 -3.63 6.27
CA ASN A 68 17.50 -3.17 5.99
C ASN A 68 17.53 -1.93 5.08
N GLN A 69 16.56 -1.78 4.19
CA GLN A 69 16.42 -0.64 3.29
C GLN A 69 15.55 0.48 3.88
N ASN A 70 14.78 0.21 4.95
CA ASN A 70 13.82 1.13 5.56
C ASN A 70 14.15 1.52 7.01
N LYS A 71 15.44 1.55 7.36
CA LYS A 71 15.93 1.91 8.71
C LYS A 71 15.47 3.30 9.20
N TYR A 72 15.19 4.21 8.28
CA TYR A 72 14.68 5.54 8.60
C TYR A 72 13.16 5.59 8.45
N ASN A 73 12.46 6.10 9.47
CA ASN A 73 10.99 6.17 9.48
C ASN A 73 10.44 6.92 8.25
N SER A 74 11.09 8.00 7.81
CA SER A 74 10.68 8.74 6.59
C SER A 74 10.72 7.87 5.33
N ARG A 75 11.71 6.96 5.24
CA ARG A 75 11.82 6.01 4.11
C ARG A 75 10.77 4.92 4.22
N ARG A 76 10.55 4.33 5.41
CA ARG A 76 9.45 3.38 5.64
C ARG A 76 8.09 3.96 5.24
N ARG A 77 7.80 5.19 5.68
CA ARG A 77 6.55 5.88 5.34
C ARG A 77 6.40 6.11 3.83
N PHE A 78 7.49 6.49 3.16
CA PHE A 78 7.48 6.65 1.71
C PHE A 78 7.24 5.33 0.99
N THR A 79 7.90 4.24 1.40
CA THR A 79 7.75 2.91 0.80
C THR A 79 6.31 2.42 0.95
N ILE A 80 5.70 2.53 2.13
CA ILE A 80 4.30 2.14 2.34
C ILE A 80 3.36 2.96 1.43
N ALA A 81 3.53 4.29 1.39
CA ALA A 81 2.73 5.14 0.51
C ALA A 81 2.90 4.81 -0.98
N HIS A 82 4.12 4.43 -1.39
CA HIS A 82 4.44 4.00 -2.75
C HIS A 82 3.68 2.72 -3.12
N GLU A 83 3.72 1.70 -2.24
CA GLU A 83 3.01 0.44 -2.47
C GLU A 83 1.49 0.58 -2.41
N ILE A 84 0.94 1.43 -1.53
CA ILE A 84 -0.50 1.79 -1.55
C ILE A 84 -0.88 2.37 -2.91
N GLY A 85 0.00 3.21 -3.48
CA GLY A 85 -0.17 3.76 -4.83
C GLY A 85 -0.24 2.66 -5.89
N HIS A 86 0.67 1.68 -5.85
CA HIS A 86 0.64 0.52 -6.73
C HIS A 86 -0.64 -0.28 -6.58
N TYR A 87 -1.06 -0.59 -5.35
CA TYR A 87 -2.31 -1.32 -5.09
C TYR A 87 -3.53 -0.62 -5.72
N CYS A 88 -3.69 0.69 -5.47
CA CYS A 88 -4.80 1.47 -6.02
C CYS A 88 -4.82 1.50 -7.57
N LEU A 89 -3.64 1.52 -8.21
CA LEU A 89 -3.48 1.59 -9.67
C LEU A 89 -3.53 0.22 -10.36
N MET A 90 -2.97 -0.82 -9.75
CA MET A 90 -2.97 -2.18 -10.30
C MET A 90 -4.37 -2.78 -10.27
N TYR A 91 -5.14 -2.54 -9.19
CA TYR A 91 -6.54 -2.94 -9.14
C TYR A 91 -7.37 -2.29 -10.28
N ARG A 92 -6.96 -1.10 -10.75
CA ARG A 92 -7.59 -0.44 -11.92
C ARG A 92 -7.32 -1.16 -13.24
N LYS A 93 -6.16 -1.82 -13.41
CA LYS A 93 -5.81 -2.53 -14.64
C LYS A 93 -6.56 -3.85 -14.79
N ASN A 94 -6.74 -4.61 -13.70
CA ASN A 94 -7.40 -5.92 -13.77
C ASN A 94 -8.90 -5.85 -14.13
N LYS A 95 -9.56 -4.70 -13.94
CA LYS A 95 -10.96 -4.48 -14.37
C LYS A 95 -11.13 -4.14 -15.86
N ILE A 96 -10.04 -3.88 -16.61
CA ILE A 96 -10.11 -3.43 -18.01
C ILE A 96 -9.90 -4.60 -19.00
N SER A 97 -9.44 -5.77 -18.52
CA SER A 97 -9.16 -6.96 -19.34
C SER A 97 -10.30 -7.98 -19.44
N GLU A 98 -11.51 -7.65 -18.96
CA GLU A 98 -12.73 -8.46 -19.19
C GLU A 98 -13.69 -7.76 -20.17
N LYS A 99 -13.26 -7.56 -21.41
CA LYS A 99 -14.14 -7.19 -22.53
C LYS A 99 -13.80 -7.96 -23.79
#